data_AF-A0A7W2Y7F1-F1
#
_entry.id   AF-A0A7W2Y7F1-F1
#
_cell.length_a   1.000
_cell.length_b   1.000
_cell.length_c   1.000
_cell.angle_alpha   90.00
_cell.angle_beta   90.00
_cell.angle_gamma   90.00
#
_symmetry.space_group_name_H-M   'P 1'
#
loop_
_entity.id
_entity.type
_entity.pdbx_description
1 polymer ?
#
loop_
_entity_poly.entity_id
_entity_poly.type
_entity_poly.pdbx_seq_one_letter_code
_entity_poly.pdbx_strand_id
1 'polypeptide(L)'
;DSDADGDTLTVNTAPISNVSNGSLTLNSDGSFNYIPTLNFNGTDSFTYQVSDGNGGIAQGNVTLTVSAVNDLPTTGTDTLSLNEDEPLTITFASLLANDNDIDGDTLTLDTSAIPTATKGVLTVSGSSFIYTPTAN
;
A
#
# COMPACT_ATOMS: atom_id res chain seq x y z
N ASP A 1 27.74 3.18 -21.34
CA ASP A 1 28.07 2.08 -22.25
C ASP A 1 29.18 2.55 -23.17
N SER A 2 30.13 1.70 -23.49
CA SER A 2 31.30 2.05 -24.31
C SER A 2 31.57 0.96 -25.32
N ASP A 3 31.49 1.31 -26.59
CA ASP A 3 31.93 0.47 -27.70
C ASP A 3 33.45 0.59 -27.89
N ALA A 4 34.11 -0.54 -28.15
CA ALA A 4 35.55 -0.60 -28.38
C ALA A 4 35.93 -0.11 -29.80
N ASP A 5 34.98 -0.16 -30.74
CA ASP A 5 35.21 0.13 -32.16
C ASP A 5 34.72 1.52 -32.60
N GLY A 6 34.01 2.24 -31.72
CA GLY A 6 33.62 3.64 -31.91
C GLY A 6 32.35 3.83 -32.76
N ASP A 7 31.59 2.76 -32.99
CA ASP A 7 30.31 2.79 -33.68
C ASP A 7 29.23 3.46 -32.82
N THR A 8 28.21 4.00 -33.48
CA THR A 8 27.07 4.60 -32.80
C THR A 8 26.21 3.49 -32.17
N LEU A 9 26.31 3.33 -30.85
CA LEU A 9 25.44 2.42 -30.11
C LEU A 9 23.97 2.83 -30.24
N THR A 10 23.17 1.92 -30.79
CA THR A 10 21.71 2.04 -30.82
C THR A 10 21.10 1.16 -29.76
N VAL A 11 20.35 1.73 -28.81
CA VAL A 11 19.62 0.95 -27.82
C VAL A 11 18.42 0.30 -28.53
N ASN A 12 18.58 -0.94 -28.99
CA ASN A 12 17.49 -1.73 -29.53
C ASN A 12 16.76 -2.40 -28.36
N THR A 13 15.75 -1.71 -27.85
CA THR A 13 15.06 -2.05 -26.60
C THR A 13 14.06 -3.19 -26.71
N ALA A 14 13.85 -3.81 -27.87
CA ALA A 14 12.87 -4.89 -28.01
C ALA A 14 13.49 -6.28 -27.74
N PRO A 15 12.97 -7.10 -26.80
CA PRO A 15 11.86 -6.81 -25.88
C PRO A 15 12.34 -6.26 -24.52
N ILE A 16 11.73 -5.16 -24.08
CA ILE A 16 11.64 -4.81 -22.66
C ILE A 16 10.66 -5.81 -22.06
N SER A 17 11.12 -6.77 -21.27
CA SER A 17 10.24 -7.79 -20.71
C SER A 17 10.76 -8.30 -19.38
N ASN A 18 10.12 -7.93 -18.26
CA ASN A 18 10.33 -8.52 -16.91
C ASN A 18 9.83 -7.70 -15.70
N VAL A 19 9.25 -6.50 -15.83
CA VAL A 19 8.61 -5.88 -14.65
C VAL A 19 7.45 -6.74 -14.16
N SER A 20 7.49 -7.11 -12.88
CA SER A 20 6.48 -7.99 -12.27
C SER A 20 5.48 -7.22 -11.42
N ASN A 21 5.84 -6.01 -10.99
CA ASN A 21 5.08 -5.22 -10.02
C ASN A 21 4.77 -3.80 -10.53
N GLY A 22 4.62 -3.66 -11.84
CA GLY A 22 4.24 -2.40 -12.46
C GLY A 22 4.15 -2.49 -13.99
N SER A 23 3.95 -1.34 -14.60
CA SER A 23 3.99 -1.16 -16.04
C SER A 23 5.20 -0.31 -16.42
N LEU A 24 5.96 -0.76 -17.42
CA LEU A 24 7.13 -0.07 -17.95
C LEU A 24 6.87 0.31 -19.40
N THR A 25 7.00 1.60 -19.71
CA THR A 25 6.88 2.14 -21.07
C THR A 25 8.18 2.79 -21.48
N LEU A 26 8.63 2.51 -22.71
CA LEU A 26 9.73 3.23 -23.32
C LEU A 26 9.19 4.38 -24.17
N ASN A 27 9.74 5.56 -23.94
CA ASN A 27 9.41 6.77 -24.68
C ASN A 27 10.28 6.88 -25.94
N SER A 28 9.81 7.66 -26.92
CA SER A 28 10.51 7.91 -28.19
C SER A 28 11.86 8.59 -28.05
N ASP A 29 12.12 9.25 -26.91
CA ASP A 29 13.40 9.90 -26.60
C ASP A 29 14.41 8.95 -25.93
N GLY A 30 14.05 7.68 -25.75
CA GLY A 30 14.88 6.67 -25.09
C GLY A 30 14.74 6.62 -23.57
N SER A 31 13.92 7.48 -22.95
CA SER A 31 13.63 7.42 -21.52
C SER A 31 12.60 6.33 -21.20
N PHE A 32 12.63 5.82 -19.95
CA PHE A 32 11.66 4.85 -19.46
C PHE A 32 10.73 5.50 -18.43
N ASN A 33 9.44 5.18 -18.52
CA ASN A 33 8.45 5.52 -17.51
C ASN A 33 7.96 4.24 -16.82
N TYR A 34 8.16 4.15 -15.51
CA TYR A 34 7.71 3.04 -14.68
C TYR A 34 6.58 3.50 -13.76
N ILE A 35 5.46 2.78 -13.79
CA ILE A 35 4.32 2.99 -12.90
C ILE A 35 4.17 1.71 -12.07
N PRO A 36 4.52 1.75 -10.76
CA PRO A 36 4.29 0.61 -9.87
C PRO A 36 2.80 0.23 -9.82
N THR A 37 2.51 -1.04 -9.56
CA THR A 37 1.16 -1.46 -9.17
C THR A 37 0.73 -0.71 -7.91
N LEU A 38 -0.56 -0.38 -7.79
CA LEU A 38 -1.10 0.28 -6.62
C LEU A 38 -0.72 -0.48 -5.34
N ASN A 39 -0.24 0.24 -4.33
CA ASN A 39 0.21 -0.26 -3.02
C ASN A 39 1.41 -1.23 -3.09
N PHE A 40 2.14 -1.28 -4.21
CA PHE A 40 3.41 -2.01 -4.27
C PHE A 40 4.54 -1.14 -3.74
N ASN A 41 5.29 -1.70 -2.80
CA ASN A 41 6.59 -1.23 -2.34
C ASN A 41 7.59 -2.39 -2.36
N GLY A 42 8.85 -2.10 -2.66
CA GLY A 42 9.90 -3.11 -2.78
C GLY A 42 10.70 -2.99 -4.07
N THR A 43 11.32 -4.09 -4.48
CA THR A 43 12.20 -4.13 -5.65
C THR A 43 11.50 -4.75 -6.85
N ASP A 44 11.66 -4.11 -8.01
CA ASP A 44 11.32 -4.70 -9.31
C ASP A 44 12.54 -4.61 -10.22
N SER A 45 12.53 -5.27 -11.37
CA SER A 45 13.66 -5.16 -12.30
C SER A 45 13.21 -5.27 -13.74
N PHE A 46 13.99 -4.65 -14.62
CA PHE A 46 13.88 -4.92 -16.03
C PHE A 46 15.21 -5.16 -16.74
N THR A 47 15.16 -5.78 -17.91
CA THR A 47 16.29 -5.98 -18.81
C THR A 47 16.07 -5.19 -20.08
N TYR A 48 17.14 -4.63 -20.61
CA TYR A 48 17.15 -3.94 -21.89
C TYR A 48 18.28 -4.49 -22.75
N GLN A 49 18.19 -4.26 -24.05
CA GLN A 49 19.17 -4.70 -25.03
C GLN A 49 19.78 -3.48 -25.72
N VAL A 50 21.09 -3.57 -26.01
CA VAL A 50 21.87 -2.58 -26.75
C VAL A 50 22.42 -3.27 -27.99
N SER A 51 22.37 -2.61 -29.14
CA SER A 51 22.95 -3.10 -30.38
C SER A 51 23.93 -2.09 -30.96
N ASP A 52 25.04 -2.59 -31.49
CA ASP A 52 26.04 -1.78 -32.21
C ASP A 52 25.61 -1.41 -33.64
N GLY A 53 24.43 -1.88 -34.10
CA GLY A 53 23.96 -1.67 -35.48
C GLY A 53 24.69 -2.52 -36.54
N ASN A 54 25.72 -3.27 -36.14
CA ASN A 54 26.56 -4.12 -36.98
C ASN A 54 26.42 -5.62 -36.64
N GLY A 55 25.43 -5.97 -35.84
CA GLY A 55 25.05 -7.34 -35.50
C GLY A 55 25.49 -7.79 -34.11
N GLY A 56 26.25 -6.97 -33.39
CA GLY A 56 26.53 -7.14 -31.98
C GLY A 56 25.35 -6.67 -31.11
N ILE A 57 25.12 -7.44 -30.05
CA ILE A 57 24.01 -7.25 -29.13
C ILE A 57 24.50 -7.53 -27.70
N ALA A 58 24.17 -6.65 -26.76
CA ALA A 58 24.43 -6.81 -25.33
C ALA A 58 23.13 -6.63 -24.53
N GLN A 59 23.06 -7.22 -23.33
CA GLN A 59 21.94 -7.07 -22.41
C GLN A 59 22.40 -6.37 -21.12
N GLY A 60 21.58 -5.45 -20.63
CA GLY A 60 21.74 -4.80 -19.33
C GLY A 60 20.56 -5.11 -18.41
N ASN A 61 20.79 -5.05 -17.10
CA ASN A 61 19.75 -5.15 -16.08
C ASN A 61 19.61 -3.82 -15.33
N VAL A 62 18.38 -3.42 -15.06
CA VAL A 62 18.01 -2.27 -14.25
C VAL A 62 17.21 -2.78 -13.07
N THR A 63 17.66 -2.43 -11.86
CA THR A 63 16.90 -2.67 -10.63
C THR A 63 16.17 -1.39 -10.25
N LEU A 64 14.88 -1.52 -9.94
CA LEU A 64 14.00 -0.46 -9.46
C LEU A 64 13.73 -0.67 -7.97
N THR A 65 13.75 0.40 -7.18
CA THR A 65 13.36 0.36 -5.76
C THR A 65 12.22 1.34 -5.55
N VAL A 66 11.07 0.83 -5.13
CA VAL A 66 9.86 1.59 -4.81
C VAL A 66 9.78 1.73 -3.30
N SER A 67 9.88 2.97 -2.81
CA SER A 67 9.69 3.28 -1.40
C SER A 67 8.21 3.18 -1.03
N ALA A 68 7.93 2.64 0.15
CA ALA A 68 6.59 2.69 0.72
C ALA A 68 6.16 4.13 1.00
N VAL A 69 4.88 4.40 0.84
CA VAL A 69 4.22 5.64 1.25
C VAL A 69 3.11 5.21 2.20
N ASN A 70 3.07 5.82 3.39
CA ASN A 70 2.07 5.50 4.39
C ASN A 70 0.67 5.85 3.88
N ASP A 71 -0.19 4.84 3.82
CA ASP A 71 -1.61 4.94 3.52
C ASP A 71 -2.43 5.16 4.79
N LEU A 72 -3.67 5.62 4.64
CA LEU A 72 -4.59 5.75 5.76
C LEU A 72 -5.30 4.42 6.02
N PRO A 73 -5.64 4.13 7.29
CA PRO A 73 -6.44 2.96 7.60
C PRO A 73 -7.85 3.09 7.02
N THR A 74 -8.43 1.95 6.68
CA THR A 74 -9.81 1.82 6.22
C THR A 74 -10.66 1.18 7.32
N THR A 75 -11.84 1.76 7.58
CA THR A 75 -12.72 1.31 8.67
C THR A 75 -13.89 0.48 8.19
N GLY A 76 -14.21 -0.58 8.92
CA GLY A 76 -15.46 -1.33 8.78
C GLY A 76 -16.60 -0.68 9.56
N THR A 77 -17.85 -1.07 9.26
CA THR A 77 -19.01 -0.65 10.05
C THR A 77 -19.30 -1.67 11.13
N ASP A 78 -19.39 -1.20 12.38
CA ASP A 78 -19.83 -2.01 13.51
C ASP A 78 -21.33 -1.88 13.77
N THR A 79 -21.98 -3.00 14.02
CA THR A 79 -23.38 -3.03 14.46
C THR A 79 -23.49 -3.91 15.68
N LEU A 80 -24.04 -3.34 16.76
CA LEU A 80 -24.18 -4.00 18.05
C LEU A 80 -25.63 -3.89 18.50
N SER A 81 -26.10 -4.93 19.18
CA SER A 81 -27.42 -4.98 19.81
C SER A 81 -27.25 -5.31 21.28
N LEU A 82 -28.11 -4.73 22.11
CA LEU A 82 -28.12 -4.94 23.55
C LEU A 82 -29.57 -4.89 24.05
N ASN A 83 -29.77 -5.44 25.24
CA ASN A 83 -31.02 -5.25 25.97
C ASN A 83 -31.03 -3.86 26.60
N GLU A 84 -32.21 -3.30 26.78
CA GLU A 84 -32.36 -2.09 27.59
C GLU A 84 -31.87 -2.34 29.03
N ASP A 85 -31.47 -1.25 29.68
CA ASP A 85 -31.07 -1.21 31.10
C ASP A 85 -29.86 -2.07 31.51
N GLU A 86 -29.21 -2.76 30.57
CA GLU A 86 -28.01 -3.56 30.81
C GLU A 86 -26.76 -2.96 30.13
N PRO A 87 -25.63 -2.83 30.83
CA PRO A 87 -24.39 -2.36 30.21
C PRO A 87 -23.85 -3.31 29.13
N LEU A 88 -23.36 -2.74 28.03
CA LEU A 88 -22.64 -3.46 26.98
C LEU A 88 -21.13 -3.18 27.08
N THR A 89 -20.34 -4.24 27.13
CA THR A 89 -18.87 -4.16 26.98
C THR A 89 -18.49 -4.33 25.52
N ILE A 90 -17.80 -3.34 24.97
CA ILE A 90 -17.33 -3.30 23.59
C ILE A 90 -15.80 -3.27 23.62
N THR A 91 -15.15 -4.34 23.19
CA THR A 91 -13.68 -4.39 23.22
C THR A 91 -13.08 -3.59 22.07
N PHE A 92 -11.92 -2.98 22.26
CA PHE A 92 -11.22 -2.30 21.16
C PHE A 92 -10.83 -3.29 20.06
N ALA A 93 -10.45 -4.51 20.44
CA ALA A 93 -10.17 -5.57 19.47
C ALA A 93 -11.38 -5.90 18.58
N SER A 94 -12.60 -5.88 19.11
CA SER A 94 -13.80 -6.13 18.30
C SER A 94 -14.14 -4.98 17.35
N LEU A 95 -13.84 -3.73 17.73
CA LEU A 95 -14.02 -2.57 16.84
C LEU A 95 -12.98 -2.54 15.72
N LEU A 96 -11.74 -2.93 16.03
CA LEU A 96 -10.66 -2.96 15.04
C LEU A 96 -10.69 -4.23 14.17
N ALA A 97 -11.60 -5.18 14.41
CA ALA A 97 -11.58 -6.50 13.79
C ALA A 97 -11.92 -6.48 12.29
N ASN A 98 -12.66 -5.46 11.84
CA ASN A 98 -13.07 -5.26 10.45
C ASN A 98 -12.35 -4.06 9.79
N ASP A 99 -11.39 -3.47 10.50
CA ASP A 99 -10.56 -2.37 10.01
C ASP A 99 -9.29 -2.94 9.37
N ASN A 100 -8.71 -2.23 8.40
CA ASN A 100 -7.52 -2.66 7.71
C ASN A 100 -6.60 -1.49 7.34
N ASP A 101 -5.31 -1.68 7.53
CA ASP A 101 -4.26 -0.85 6.97
C ASP A 101 -3.52 -1.62 5.87
N ILE A 102 -3.30 -1.00 4.72
CA ILE A 102 -2.67 -1.69 3.58
C ILE A 102 -1.15 -1.82 3.74
N ASP A 103 -0.52 -0.97 4.54
CA ASP A 103 0.89 -1.07 4.89
C ASP A 103 1.14 -2.14 5.99
N GLY A 104 0.07 -2.63 6.61
CA GLY A 104 0.15 -3.62 7.69
C GLY A 104 0.45 -3.01 9.06
N ASP A 105 0.26 -1.71 9.20
CA ASP A 105 0.42 -1.02 10.48
C ASP A 105 -0.57 -1.53 11.53
N THR A 106 -0.10 -1.59 12.78
CA THR A 106 -0.97 -1.99 13.90
C THR A 106 -1.95 -0.87 14.22
N LEU A 107 -3.23 -1.15 14.06
CA LEU A 107 -4.29 -0.20 14.36
C LEU A 107 -4.51 -0.04 15.87
N THR A 108 -4.80 1.18 16.28
CA THR A 108 -5.14 1.53 17.66
C THR A 108 -6.31 2.49 17.69
N LEU A 109 -7.05 2.49 18.79
CA LEU A 109 -8.17 3.40 18.98
C LEU A 109 -7.71 4.62 19.78
N ASP A 110 -7.96 5.82 19.25
CA ASP A 110 -7.76 7.05 20.01
C ASP A 110 -8.92 7.24 21.00
N THR A 111 -8.60 7.29 22.29
CA THR A 111 -9.56 7.48 23.39
C THR A 111 -9.47 8.87 24.02
N SER A 112 -8.70 9.79 23.41
CA SER A 112 -8.58 11.17 23.87
C SER A 112 -9.90 11.93 23.83
N ALA A 113 -10.81 11.54 22.93
CA ALA A 113 -12.17 12.05 22.84
C ALA A 113 -13.16 10.89 22.81
N ILE A 114 -13.75 10.56 23.96
CA ILE A 114 -14.79 9.52 24.03
C ILE A 114 -16.07 10.06 23.36
N PRO A 115 -16.62 9.36 22.35
CA PRO A 115 -17.87 9.76 21.70
C PRO A 115 -19.03 9.86 22.69
N THR A 116 -19.91 10.83 22.48
CA THR A 116 -21.14 10.95 23.27
C THR A 116 -22.22 10.03 22.72
N ALA A 117 -22.86 9.25 23.60
CA ALA A 117 -24.08 8.53 23.27
C ALA A 117 -25.33 9.37 23.64
N THR A 118 -26.38 9.28 22.84
CA THR A 118 -27.60 10.08 23.05
C THR A 118 -28.59 9.48 24.05
N LYS A 119 -28.50 8.18 24.34
CA LYS A 119 -29.42 7.42 25.22
C LYS A 119 -28.69 6.64 26.31
N GLY A 120 -27.52 7.12 26.71
CA GLY A 120 -26.70 6.46 27.71
C GLY A 120 -25.36 7.17 27.85
N VAL A 121 -24.44 6.52 28.57
CA VAL A 121 -23.09 7.01 28.79
C VAL A 121 -22.11 5.99 28.23
N LEU A 122 -21.10 6.47 27.50
CA LEU A 122 -19.96 5.66 27.07
C LEU A 122 -18.77 6.01 27.97
N THR A 123 -18.15 5.00 28.56
CA THR A 123 -16.94 5.16 29.39
C THR A 123 -15.84 4.24 28.88
N VAL A 124 -14.58 4.63 29.09
CA VAL A 124 -13.42 3.76 28.79
C VAL A 124 -13.05 2.99 30.05
N SER A 125 -12.89 1.68 29.92
CA SER A 125 -12.41 0.78 30.98
C SER A 125 -11.36 -0.15 30.40
N GLY A 126 -10.09 0.16 30.62
CA GLY A 126 -8.98 -0.57 30.03
C GLY A 126 -9.04 -0.54 28.50
N SER A 127 -9.06 -1.72 27.87
CA SER A 127 -9.12 -1.92 26.41
C SER A 127 -10.55 -2.07 25.87
N SER A 128 -11.52 -1.49 26.56
CA SER A 128 -12.94 -1.60 26.21
C SER A 128 -13.66 -0.28 26.44
N PHE A 129 -14.69 -0.03 25.64
CA PHE A 129 -15.77 0.86 26.05
C PHE A 129 -16.83 0.09 26.83
N ILE A 130 -17.39 0.74 27.83
CA ILE A 130 -18.60 0.32 28.52
C ILE A 130 -19.70 1.31 28.17
N TYR A 131 -20.70 0.85 27.43
CA TYR A 131 -21.91 1.60 27.18
C TYR A 131 -22.97 1.25 28.23
N THR A 132 -23.49 2.25 28.92
CA THR A 132 -24.57 2.09 29.91
C THR A 132 -25.78 2.87 29.44
N PRO A 133 -26.88 2.20 29.05
CA PRO A 133 -28.13 2.87 28.70
C PRO A 133 -28.66 3.75 29.84
N THR A 134 -29.34 4.83 29.50
CA THR A 134 -30.12 5.60 30.48
C THR A 134 -31.30 4.74 30.93
N ALA A 135 -31.48 4.59 32.25
CA ALA A 135 -32.60 3.86 32.81
C ALA A 135 -33.95 4.47 32.38
N ASN A 136 -34.93 3.61 32.14
CA ASN A 136 -36.31 3.97 31.85
C ASN A 136 -37.06 4.59 33.05
#